data_AF-A0A3C1YWR4-F1
#
_entry.id   AF-A0A3C1YWR4-F1
#
_cell.length_a   1.000
_cell.length_b   1.000
_cell.length_c   1.000
_cell.angle_alpha   90.00
_cell.angle_beta   90.00
_cell.angle_gamma   90.00
#
_symmetry.space_group_name_H-M   'P 1'
#
loop_
_entity.id
_entity.type
_entity.pdbx_description
1 polymer ?
#
loop_
_entity_poly.entity_id
_entity_poly.type
_entity_poly.pdbx_seq_one_letter_code
_entity_poly.pdbx_strand_id
1 'polypeptide(L)'
;MPRFPQTFAAWLLTVLGSLLLLIALVLHWGMYLVVFGHKTVSPGGGEFAVALFGGLPATLLASACLGIASSRPVWRSTASVMAIGAAGALLLSWVLVIVLWPR
;
A
#
# COMPACT_ATOMS: atom_id res chain seq x y z
N MET A 1 -12.29 -8.98 22.85
CA MET A 1 -12.88 -7.64 22.67
C MET A 1 -11.79 -6.59 22.86
N PRO A 2 -11.65 -5.58 21.99
CA PRO A 2 -10.61 -4.57 22.16
C PRO A 2 -10.86 -3.80 23.47
N ARG A 3 -9.85 -3.78 24.35
CA ARG A 3 -9.92 -3.29 25.74
C ARG A 3 -10.17 -1.79 25.91
N PHE A 4 -10.21 -1.00 24.83
CA PHE A 4 -10.33 0.46 24.85
C PHE A 4 -11.10 0.98 23.63
N PRO A 5 -11.84 2.10 23.73
CA PRO A 5 -12.52 2.71 22.59
C PRO A 5 -11.53 3.13 21.49
N GLN A 6 -11.91 2.98 20.22
CA GLN A 6 -11.12 3.48 19.09
C GLN A 6 -11.08 5.01 19.15
N THR A 7 -9.88 5.59 19.10
CA THR A 7 -9.71 7.02 18.88
C THR A 7 -10.14 7.36 17.45
N PHE A 8 -10.68 8.56 17.24
CA PHE A 8 -11.09 9.04 15.91
C PHE A 8 -9.96 8.92 14.88
N ALA A 9 -8.71 9.21 15.27
CA ALA A 9 -7.54 9.06 14.42
C ALA A 9 -7.27 7.60 14.01
N ALA A 10 -7.38 6.64 14.93
CA ALA A 10 -7.20 5.22 14.61
C ALA A 10 -8.32 4.72 13.69
N TRP A 11 -9.55 5.18 13.90
CA TRP A 11 -10.67 4.90 13.00
C TRP A 11 -10.40 5.45 11.59
N LEU A 12 -10.00 6.71 11.47
CA LEU A 12 -9.71 7.36 10.20
C LEU A 12 -8.58 6.64 9.43
N LEU A 13 -7.49 6.29 10.11
CA LEU A 13 -6.38 5.53 9.51
C LEU A 13 -6.82 4.13 9.05
N THR A 14 -7.71 3.49 9.80
CA THR A 14 -8.26 2.19 9.42
C THR A 14 -9.09 2.31 8.14
N VAL A 15 -9.96 3.33 8.05
CA VAL A 15 -10.78 3.59 6.86
C VAL A 15 -9.89 3.90 5.65
N LEU A 16 -8.92 4.82 5.80
CA LEU A 16 -8.00 5.19 4.72
C LEU A 16 -7.15 4.01 4.25
N GLY A 17 -6.57 3.27 5.18
CA GLY A 17 -5.78 2.08 4.87
C GLY A 17 -6.61 1.00 4.16
N SER A 18 -7.86 0.82 4.56
CA SER A 18 -8.77 -0.15 3.92
C SER A 18 -9.16 0.27 2.50
N LEU A 19 -9.44 1.57 2.28
CA LEU A 19 -9.72 2.11 0.96
C LEU A 19 -8.50 1.98 0.03
N LEU A 20 -7.32 2.31 0.53
CA LEU A 20 -6.07 2.13 -0.21
C LEU A 20 -5.81 0.67 -0.56
N LEU A 21 -6.11 -0.26 0.35
CA LEU A 21 -5.98 -1.69 0.09
C LEU A 21 -6.92 -2.14 -1.04
N LEU A 22 -8.17 -1.67 -1.04
CA LEU A 22 -9.14 -1.96 -2.10
C LEU A 22 -8.66 -1.43 -3.45
N ILE A 23 -8.17 -0.18 -3.49
CA ILE A 23 -7.59 0.41 -4.71
C ILE A 23 -6.41 -0.42 -5.19
N ALA A 24 -5.53 -0.82 -4.27
CA ALA A 24 -4.37 -1.63 -4.61
C ALA A 24 -4.76 -3.00 -5.18
N LEU A 25 -5.79 -3.64 -4.64
CA LEU A 25 -6.33 -4.91 -5.18
C LEU A 25 -6.87 -4.73 -6.60
N VAL A 26 -7.58 -3.63 -6.87
CA VAL A 26 -8.07 -3.30 -8.22
C VAL A 26 -6.90 -3.11 -9.19
N LEU A 27 -5.83 -2.43 -8.77
CA LEU A 27 -4.63 -2.22 -9.59
C LEU A 27 -3.87 -3.53 -9.87
N HIS A 28 -3.89 -4.50 -8.96
CA HIS A 28 -3.32 -5.84 -9.19
C HIS A 28 -4.24 -6.78 -9.98
N TRP A 29 -5.52 -6.45 -10.11
CA TRP A 29 -6.52 -7.35 -10.69
C TRP A 29 -6.16 -7.80 -12.11
N GLY A 30 -5.71 -6.87 -12.95
CA GLY A 30 -5.28 -7.19 -14.32
C GLY A 30 -4.13 -8.21 -14.35
N MET A 31 -3.13 -8.01 -13.50
CA MET A 31 -2.02 -8.95 -13.34
C MET A 31 -2.52 -10.33 -12.88
N TYR A 32 -3.45 -10.40 -11.92
CA TYR A 32 -3.99 -11.68 -11.47
C TYR A 32 -4.74 -12.41 -12.58
N LEU A 33 -5.59 -11.73 -13.35
CA LEU A 33 -6.30 -12.34 -14.48
C LEU A 33 -5.31 -12.93 -15.50
N VAL A 34 -4.19 -12.26 -15.74
CA VAL A 34 -3.12 -12.77 -16.59
C VAL A 34 -2.46 -14.01 -15.99
N VAL A 35 -2.06 -13.96 -14.71
CA VAL A 35 -1.37 -15.06 -14.03
C VAL A 35 -2.26 -16.31 -13.93
N PHE A 36 -3.55 -16.14 -13.71
CA PHE A 36 -4.53 -17.23 -13.67
C PHE A 36 -5.00 -17.66 -15.07
N GLY A 37 -4.40 -17.16 -16.16
CA GLY A 37 -4.71 -17.58 -17.52
C GLY A 37 -6.09 -17.16 -18.04
N HIS A 38 -6.77 -16.23 -17.35
CA HIS A 38 -8.07 -15.69 -17.77
C HIS A 38 -7.94 -14.56 -18.81
N LYS A 39 -6.75 -13.98 -18.94
CA LYS A 39 -6.44 -12.90 -19.88
C LYS A 39 -5.03 -13.06 -20.46
N THR A 40 -4.82 -12.68 -21.71
CA THR A 40 -3.49 -12.63 -22.34
C THR A 40 -2.76 -11.33 -22.02
N VAL A 41 -1.43 -11.39 -21.94
CA VAL A 41 -0.58 -10.22 -21.66
C VAL A 41 -0.60 -9.25 -22.84
N SER A 42 -0.80 -7.96 -22.57
CA SER A 42 -0.67 -6.94 -23.60
C SER A 42 0.78 -6.87 -24.13
N PRO A 43 1.01 -6.59 -25.42
CA PRO A 43 2.35 -6.30 -25.93
C PRO A 43 2.94 -5.11 -25.14
N GLY A 44 3.95 -5.34 -24.29
CA GLY A 44 4.52 -4.35 -23.38
C GLY A 44 4.24 -4.56 -21.89
N GLY A 45 3.45 -5.57 -21.50
CA GLY A 45 3.30 -5.97 -20.09
C GLY A 45 2.60 -4.94 -19.20
N GLY A 46 1.72 -4.11 -19.77
CA GLY A 46 1.06 -3.01 -19.05
C GLY A 46 0.31 -3.45 -17.78
N GLU A 47 -0.28 -4.64 -17.77
CA GLU A 47 -0.95 -5.23 -16.59
C GLU A 47 0.02 -5.40 -15.41
N PHE A 48 1.25 -5.84 -15.69
CA PHE A 48 2.30 -5.98 -14.68
C PHE A 48 2.88 -4.61 -14.30
N ALA A 49 3.01 -3.68 -15.25
CA ALA A 49 3.44 -2.32 -14.95
C ALA A 49 2.45 -1.60 -14.01
N VAL A 50 1.14 -1.71 -14.25
CA VAL A 50 0.13 -1.11 -13.36
C VAL A 50 0.20 -1.72 -11.95
N ALA A 51 0.33 -3.04 -11.85
CA ALA A 51 0.51 -3.71 -10.56
C ALA A 51 1.81 -3.28 -9.86
N LEU A 52 2.90 -3.14 -10.61
CA LEU A 52 4.21 -2.79 -10.08
C LEU A 52 4.30 -1.32 -9.66
N PHE A 53 3.92 -0.38 -10.54
CA PHE A 53 4.08 1.06 -10.30
C PHE A 53 2.92 1.70 -9.53
N GLY A 54 1.72 1.14 -9.61
CA GLY A 54 0.55 1.64 -8.89
C GLY A 54 0.14 0.74 -7.73
N GLY A 55 0.03 -0.56 -8.00
CA GLY A 55 -0.44 -1.54 -7.02
C GLY A 55 0.47 -1.66 -5.81
N LEU A 56 1.77 -1.89 -6.00
CA LEU A 56 2.74 -2.09 -4.92
C LEU A 56 2.85 -0.88 -3.97
N PRO A 57 2.97 0.36 -4.46
CA PRO A 57 2.96 1.53 -3.56
C PRO A 57 1.67 1.63 -2.76
N ALA A 58 0.52 1.36 -3.39
CA ALA A 58 -0.77 1.41 -2.73
C ALA A 58 -0.91 0.32 -1.65
N THR A 59 -0.43 -0.91 -1.88
CA THR A 59 -0.43 -1.96 -0.84
C THR A 59 0.52 -1.63 0.31
N LEU A 60 1.70 -1.06 0.02
CA LEU A 60 2.64 -0.63 1.06
C LEU A 60 2.07 0.50 1.91
N LEU A 61 1.43 1.50 1.30
CA LEU A 61 0.79 2.58 2.04
C LEU A 61 -0.41 2.08 2.86
N ALA A 62 -1.24 1.20 2.27
CA ALA A 62 -2.35 0.58 2.97
C ALA A 62 -1.89 -0.20 4.20
N SER A 63 -0.87 -1.04 4.05
CA SER A 63 -0.31 -1.84 5.15
C SER A 63 0.32 -0.98 6.24
N ALA A 64 0.99 0.12 5.89
CA ALA A 64 1.48 1.10 6.84
C ALA A 64 0.32 1.74 7.64
N CYS A 65 -0.72 2.24 6.96
CA CYS A 65 -1.88 2.85 7.62
C CYS A 65 -2.59 1.87 8.57
N LEU A 66 -2.83 0.64 8.13
CA LEU A 66 -3.48 -0.41 8.92
C LEU A 66 -2.59 -0.92 10.07
N GLY A 67 -1.29 -1.02 9.84
CA GLY A 67 -0.28 -1.37 10.85
C GLY A 67 -0.22 -0.32 11.97
N ILE A 68 -0.22 0.97 11.61
CA ILE A 68 -0.25 2.08 12.58
C ILE A 68 -1.57 2.09 13.35
N ALA A 69 -2.71 1.88 12.66
CA ALA A 69 -4.02 1.86 13.29
C ALA A 69 -4.20 0.70 14.29
N SER A 70 -3.56 -0.44 14.05
CA SER A 70 -3.62 -1.62 14.92
C SER A 70 -2.62 -1.59 16.09
N SER A 71 -1.54 -0.80 16.00
CA SER A 71 -0.45 -0.74 16.98
C SER A 71 -0.73 0.20 18.16
N ARG A 72 -1.69 -0.15 19.03
CA ARG A 72 -2.15 0.73 20.14
C ARG A 72 -1.13 1.12 21.24
N PRO A 73 -0.12 0.32 21.66
CA PRO A 73 0.87 0.78 22.65
C PRO A 73 2.13 1.41 22.03
N VAL A 74 2.29 1.39 20.70
CA VAL A 74 3.57 1.66 20.01
C VAL A 74 3.73 3.14 19.61
N TRP A 75 2.74 3.99 19.88
CA TRP A 75 2.86 5.45 19.66
C TRP A 75 4.00 6.11 20.46
N ARG A 76 4.63 5.41 21.41
CA ARG A 76 5.86 5.81 22.11
C ARG A 76 7.12 5.06 21.68
N SER A 77 7.01 4.03 20.85
CA SER A 77 8.13 3.16 20.49
C SER A 77 8.76 3.62 19.19
N THR A 78 10.08 3.76 19.23
CA THR A 78 10.98 4.03 18.11
C THR A 78 10.67 3.16 16.88
N ALA A 79 10.15 1.95 17.09
CA ALA A 79 9.76 1.04 16.02
C ALA A 79 8.61 1.55 15.14
N SER A 80 7.61 2.26 15.71
CA SER A 80 6.53 2.84 14.90
C SER A 80 7.01 4.04 14.08
N VAL A 81 7.93 4.83 14.63
CA VAL A 81 8.59 5.93 13.91
C VAL A 81 9.45 5.38 12.77
N MET A 82 10.20 4.29 13.02
CA MET A 82 10.97 3.61 11.99
C MET A 82 10.08 2.98 10.91
N ALA A 83 8.92 2.42 11.28
CA ALA A 83 7.96 1.88 10.31
C ALA A 83 7.34 2.98 9.44
N ILE A 84 6.98 4.12 10.02
CA ILE A 84 6.50 5.30 9.28
C ILE A 84 7.61 5.84 8.37
N GLY A 85 8.83 5.96 8.89
CA GLY A 85 9.99 6.42 8.11
C GLY A 85 10.33 5.47 6.96
N ALA A 86 10.28 4.15 7.19
CA ALA A 86 10.51 3.14 6.16
C ALA A 86 9.41 3.17 5.09
N ALA A 87 8.14 3.31 5.48
CA ALA A 87 7.03 3.47 4.56
C ALA A 87 7.18 4.77 3.73
N GLY A 88 7.55 5.88 4.37
CA GLY A 88 7.84 7.16 3.71
C GLY A 88 9.02 7.08 2.75
N ALA A 89 10.12 6.42 3.14
CA ALA A 89 11.28 6.20 2.29
C ALA A 89 10.93 5.31 1.07
N LEU A 90 10.09 4.30 1.26
CA LEU A 90 9.55 3.47 0.18
C LEU A 90 8.68 4.28 -0.79
N LEU A 91 7.82 5.17 -0.30
CA LEU A 91 7.05 6.05 -1.18
C LEU A 91 7.96 7.01 -1.95
N LEU A 92 8.97 7.59 -1.28
CA LEU A 92 9.94 8.48 -1.91
C LEU A 92 10.77 7.77 -2.98
N SER A 93 11.20 6.53 -2.74
CA SER A 93 11.95 5.76 -3.74
C SER A 93 11.08 5.46 -4.96
N TRP A 94 9.79 5.16 -4.76
CA TRP A 94 8.82 5.00 -5.86
C TRP A 94 8.58 6.27 -6.66
N VAL A 95 8.45 7.42 -5.99
CA VAL A 95 8.36 8.72 -6.67
C VAL A 95 9.62 8.98 -7.50
N LEU A 96 10.81 8.70 -6.95
CA LEU A 96 12.08 8.84 -7.67
C LEU A 96 12.13 7.95 -8.91
N VAL A 97 11.70 6.68 -8.80
CA VAL A 97 11.66 5.74 -9.93
C VAL A 97 10.73 6.25 -11.03
N ILE A 98 9.55 6.79 -10.69
CA ILE A 98 8.61 7.35 -11.67
C ILE A 98 9.19 8.60 -12.34
N VAL A 99 9.81 9.50 -11.56
CA VAL A 99 10.36 10.76 -12.08
C VAL A 99 11.58 10.53 -12.96
N LEU A 100 12.45 9.58 -12.59
CA LEU A 100 13.68 9.26 -13.31
C LEU A 100 13.52 8.15 -14.34
N TRP A 101 12.29 7.66 -14.57
CA TRP A 101 12.05 6.62 -15.55
C TRP A 101 12.40 7.14 -16.95
N PRO A 102 13.32 6.48 -17.69
CA PRO A 102 13.65 6.91 -19.04
C PRO A 102 12.40 6.79 -19.92
N ARG A 103 12.01 7.91 -20.54
CA ARG A 103 10.92 7.98 -21.52
C ARG A 103 11.35 7.41 -22.85
#